data_AF-A0A3D6DZ50-F1
#
_entry.id   AF-A0A3D6DZ50-F1
#
_cell.length_a   1.000
_cell.length_b   1.000
_cell.length_c   1.000
_cell.angle_alpha   90.00
_cell.angle_beta   90.00
_cell.angle_gamma   90.00
#
_symmetry.space_group_name_H-M   'P 1'
#
loop_
_entity.id
_entity.type
_entity.pdbx_description
1 polymer ?
#
loop_
_entity_poly.entity_id
_entity_poly.type
_entity_poly.pdbx_seq_one_letter_code
_entity_poly.pdbx_strand_id
1 'polypeptide(L)' 'TIDKFYGDKGRYPDSLDELVSEKYLRSLPYDPITGSTSTWTLIAPATADATGGVYDLKSGAPGATRDGKPFADL' A
#
# COMPACT_ATOMS: atom_id res chain seq x y z
N THR A 1 -9.01 4.97 1.18
CA THR A 1 -8.02 3.92 1.51
C THR A 1 -8.45 2.62 0.90
N ILE A 2 -7.51 1.70 0.66
CA ILE A 2 -7.65 0.52 -0.21
C ILE A 2 -8.98 -0.24 -0.01
N ASP A 3 -9.44 -0.42 1.24
CA ASP A 3 -10.72 -1.05 1.55
C ASP A 3 -11.93 -0.36 0.91
N LYS A 4 -11.93 0.98 0.86
CA LYS A 4 -13.01 1.75 0.19
C LYS A 4 -13.00 1.53 -1.32
N PHE A 5 -11.81 1.45 -1.93
CA PHE A 5 -11.69 1.17 -3.36
C PHE A 5 -12.25 -0.22 -3.67
N TYR A 6 -11.89 -1.21 -2.85
CA TYR A 6 -12.43 -2.56 -2.95
C TYR A 6 -13.95 -2.60 -2.78
N GLY A 7 -14.49 -1.87 -1.81
CA GLY A 7 -15.93 -1.78 -1.59
C GLY A 7 -16.73 -1.14 -2.74
N ASP A 8 -16.13 -0.20 -3.46
CA ASP A 8 -16.78 0.52 -4.57
C ASP A 8 -16.61 -0.20 -5.92
N LYS A 9 -15.42 -0.74 -6.19
CA LYS A 9 -15.05 -1.38 -7.47
C LYS A 9 -15.16 -2.90 -7.47
N GLY A 10 -15.26 -3.53 -6.30
CA GLY A 10 -15.23 -4.98 -6.15
C GLY A 10 -13.85 -5.62 -6.42
N ARG A 11 -12.78 -4.82 -6.48
CA ARG A 11 -11.40 -5.29 -6.69
C ARG A 11 -10.40 -4.38 -5.98
N TYR A 12 -9.19 -4.87 -5.77
CA TYR A 12 -8.08 -4.07 -5.28
C TYR A 12 -7.50 -3.21 -6.42
N PRO A 13 -6.91 -2.05 -6.09
CA PRO A 13 -6.18 -1.26 -7.06
C PRO A 13 -4.91 -1.99 -7.52
N ASP A 14 -4.46 -1.71 -8.74
CA ASP A 14 -3.22 -2.25 -9.31
C ASP A 14 -1.98 -1.49 -8.80
N SER A 15 -2.15 -0.22 -8.42
CA SER A 15 -1.08 0.63 -7.87
C SER A 15 -1.62 1.75 -6.97
N LEU A 16 -0.73 2.40 -6.22
CA LEU A 16 -1.09 3.61 -5.45
C LEU A 16 -1.49 4.78 -6.35
N ASP A 17 -0.88 4.89 -7.54
CA ASP A 17 -1.21 5.91 -8.52
C ASP A 17 -2.68 5.82 -8.96
N GLU A 18 -3.22 4.60 -9.05
CA GLU A 18 -4.63 4.39 -9.35
C GLU A 18 -5.53 5.03 -8.29
N LEU A 19 -5.21 4.86 -7.01
CA LEU A 19 -5.95 5.49 -5.92
C LEU A 19 -5.94 7.02 -6.02
N VAL A 20 -4.85 7.62 -6.51
CA VAL A 20 -4.75 9.07 -6.73
C VAL A 20 -5.58 9.49 -7.95
N SER A 21 -5.48 8.74 -9.05
CA SER A 21 -6.23 8.98 -10.28
C SER A 21 -7.74 8.91 -10.03
N GLU A 22 -8.18 7.87 -9.34
CA GLU A 22 -9.57 7.60 -8.97
C GLU A 22 -10.04 8.44 -7.75
N LYS A 23 -9.21 9.39 -7.29
CA LYS A 23 -9.55 10.35 -6.22
C LYS A 23 -9.84 9.73 -4.85
N TYR A 24 -9.41 8.49 -4.61
CA TYR A 24 -9.40 7.86 -3.29
C TYR A 24 -8.28 8.39 -2.39
N LEU A 25 -7.19 8.85 -3.01
CA LEU A 25 -6.10 9.59 -2.39
C LEU A 25 -5.95 10.94 -3.08
N ARG A 26 -5.59 11.98 -2.30
CA ARG A 26 -5.33 13.31 -2.86
C ARG A 26 -3.98 13.37 -3.58
N SER A 27 -3.02 12.62 -3.06
CA SER A 27 -1.65 12.44 -3.56
C SER A 27 -1.06 11.15 -2.97
N LEU A 28 0.08 10.69 -3.47
CA LEU A 28 0.80 9.57 -2.85
C LEU A 28 1.15 9.88 -1.39
N PRO A 29 0.96 8.92 -0.46
CA PRO A 29 1.28 9.13 0.95
C PRO A 29 2.79 9.22 1.15
N TYR A 30 3.21 10.07 2.08
CA TYR A 30 4.61 10.19 2.49
C TYR A 30 4.96 9.08 3.47
N ASP A 31 6.03 8.33 3.19
CA ASP A 31 6.64 7.37 4.11
C ASP A 31 7.50 8.13 5.13
N PRO A 32 7.09 8.21 6.41
CA PRO A 32 7.82 8.94 7.43
C PRO A 32 9.14 8.29 7.83
N ILE A 33 9.39 7.04 7.44
CA ILE A 33 10.58 6.28 7.85
C ILE A 33 11.72 6.46 6.84
N THR A 34 11.42 6.37 5.54
CA THR A 34 12.40 6.64 4.47
C THR A 34 12.47 8.11 4.07
N GLY A 35 11.43 8.87 4.42
CA GLY A 35 11.26 10.24 4.00
C GLY A 35 10.86 10.41 2.53
N SER A 36 10.15 9.46 1.93
CA SER A 36 9.80 9.45 0.50
C SER A 36 8.36 8.99 0.23
N THR A 37 7.76 9.42 -0.87
CA THR A 37 6.43 8.92 -1.30
C THR A 37 6.50 7.66 -2.14
N SER A 38 7.71 7.25 -2.55
CA SER A 38 7.94 6.22 -3.57
C SER A 38 8.59 4.95 -3.03
N THR A 39 8.83 4.86 -1.73
CA THR A 39 9.48 3.70 -1.09
C THR A 39 8.50 2.72 -0.48
N TRP A 40 7.20 2.89 -0.72
CA TRP A 40 6.22 1.97 -0.21
C TRP A 40 6.33 0.62 -0.92
N THR A 41 6.27 -0.44 -0.13
CA THR A 41 6.16 -1.83 -0.60
C THR A 41 4.68 -2.17 -0.71
N LEU A 42 4.26 -2.53 -1.93
CA LEU A 42 2.90 -2.94 -2.23
C LEU A 42 2.74 -4.43 -1.92
N ILE A 43 1.71 -4.78 -1.17
CA ILE A 43 1.38 -6.17 -0.87
C ILE A 43 0.17 -6.57 -1.68
N ALA A 44 0.31 -7.64 -2.47
CA ALA A 44 -0.79 -8.24 -3.20
C ALA A 44 -1.74 -9.00 -2.26
N PRO A 45 -3.04 -9.08 -2.57
CA PRO A 45 -3.97 -9.87 -1.78
C PRO A 45 -3.57 -11.36 -1.79
N ALA A 46 -3.65 -12.00 -0.62
CA ALA A 46 -3.29 -13.42 -0.47
C ALA A 46 -4.35 -14.38 -1.05
N THR A 47 -5.57 -13.89 -1.30
CA THR A 47 -6.67 -14.67 -1.86
C THR A 47 -6.57 -14.72 -3.38
N ALA A 48 -6.56 -15.93 -3.93
CA ALA A 48 -6.45 -16.16 -5.38
C ALA A 48 -7.61 -15.54 -6.20
N ASP A 49 -8.78 -15.38 -5.57
CA ASP A 49 -9.96 -14.77 -6.19
C ASP A 49 -9.95 -13.24 -6.14
N ALA A 50 -9.02 -12.62 -5.42
CA ALA A 50 -8.93 -11.18 -5.31
C ALA A 50 -8.15 -10.58 -6.49
N THR A 51 -8.84 -9.77 -7.29
CA THR A 51 -8.24 -9.05 -8.41
C THR A 51 -7.53 -7.78 -7.94
N GLY A 52 -6.35 -7.49 -8.49
CA GLY A 52 -5.56 -6.29 -8.21
C GLY A 52 -4.24 -6.59 -7.49
N GLY A 53 -3.39 -5.57 -7.35
CA GLY A 53 -2.01 -5.71 -6.87
C GLY A 53 -1.74 -5.08 -5.50
N VAL A 54 -2.65 -4.27 -4.97
CA VAL A 54 -2.44 -3.50 -3.75
C VAL A 54 -3.56 -3.77 -2.74
N TYR A 55 -3.34 -4.77 -1.90
CA TYR A 55 -4.14 -5.07 -0.71
C TYR A 55 -3.69 -4.23 0.49
N ASP A 56 -2.37 -4.14 0.70
CA ASP A 56 -1.78 -3.44 1.84
C ASP A 56 -0.52 -2.68 1.42
N LEU A 57 -0.13 -1.72 2.26
CA LEU A 57 0.96 -0.80 2.02
C LEU A 57 1.90 -0.77 3.21
N LYS A 58 3.16 -1.17 3.01
CA LYS A 58 4.19 -1.19 4.06
C LYS A 58 5.39 -0.34 3.72
N SER A 59 6.02 0.25 4.72
CA SER A 59 7.21 1.08 4.49
C SER A 59 8.35 0.20 3.98
N GLY A 60 8.98 0.60 2.87
CA GLY A 60 10.17 -0.06 2.32
C GLY A 60 11.46 0.39 2.98
N ALA A 61 11.40 0.95 4.18
CA ALA A 61 12.59 1.36 4.92
C ALA A 61 13.53 0.17 5.19
N PRO A 62 14.84 0.31 4.91
CA PRO A 62 15.80 -0.70 5.28
C PRO A 62 15.92 -0.77 6.80
N GLY A 63 15.91 -2.00 7.34
CA GLY A 63 16.06 -2.25 8.76
C GLY A 63 14.75 -2.68 9.43
N ALA A 64 14.74 -2.56 10.75
CA ALA A 64 13.67 -3.03 11.61
C ALA A 64 13.25 -1.97 12.61
N THR A 65 12.02 -2.10 13.09
CA THR A 65 11.52 -1.41 14.27
C THR A 65 12.43 -1.65 15.48
N ARG A 66 12.23 -0.86 16.55
CA ARG A 66 12.95 -1.06 17.83
C ARG A 66 12.82 -2.49 18.37
N ASP A 67 11.74 -3.19 18.03
CA ASP A 67 11.46 -4.58 18.41
C ASP A 67 12.07 -5.62 17.45
N GLY A 68 12.83 -5.21 16.45
CA GLY A 68 13.51 -6.11 15.52
C GLY A 68 12.63 -6.63 14.37
N LYS A 69 11.38 -6.17 14.25
CA LYS A 69 10.52 -6.50 13.09
C LYS A 69 10.83 -5.62 11.89
N PRO A 70 11.06 -6.18 10.69
CA PRO A 70 11.28 -5.39 9.49
C PRO A 70 10.09 -4.45 9.22
N PHE A 71 10.36 -3.25 8.73
CA PHE A 71 9.28 -2.30 8.37
C PHE A 71 8.35 -2.84 7.28
N ALA A 72 8.87 -3.73 6.43
CA ALA A 72 8.11 -4.46 5.43
C ALA A 72 7.24 -5.60 6.00
N ASP A 73 7.32 -5.91 7.30
CA ASP A 73 6.53 -6.95 7.96
C ASP A 73 5.51 -6.40 8.97
N LEU A 74 5.60 -5.10 9.31
CA LEU A 74 4.68 -4.42 10.22
C LEU A 74 3.24 -4.33 9.76
#